data_AF-D6XBQ7-F1
#
_entry.id   AF-D6XBQ7-F1
#
_cell.length_a   1.000
_cell.length_b   1.000
_cell.length_c   1.000
_cell.angle_alpha   90.00
_cell.angle_beta   90.00
_cell.angle_gamma   90.00
#
_symmetry.space_group_name_H-M   'P 1'
#
loop_
_entity.id
_entity.type
_entity.pdbx_description
1 polymer ?
#
loop_
_entity_poly.entity_id
_entity_poly.type
_entity_poly.pdbx_seq_one_letter_code
_entity_poly.pdbx_strand_id
1 'polypeptide(L)'
;MGRSRRTLPEELLLLALDPTTGTTAQPQSLDLGLAGAQLVELALAGRIAPDGDRIAVVAPRPTGDPTLDCALELLRRRGAPVRAVNWIGGPRLGLRQTYLSHLERCGMVHAVAGQMCGVLPTTRYQATDNEISREIKARLDSAIRTGVPPDPRTAALAALAHAVGLGKHLYPGNEGRSSRSRLRDLIRHDPMGGLVAHAVMDVQNGVAAQPRRSPAPAGRQAAPGARPAPEPARGVPMQPRRGPMARAVAH
;
A
#
# COMPACT_ATOMS: atom_id res chain seq x y z
N MET A 1 -20.23 16.00 -12.60
CA MET A 1 -20.04 14.83 -13.48
C MET A 1 -18.76 14.13 -13.05
N GLY A 2 -18.67 12.85 -12.72
CA GLY A 2 -19.67 11.83 -12.42
C GLY A 2 -19.16 11.03 -11.22
N ARG A 3 -20.01 10.80 -10.21
CA ARG A 3 -19.68 9.85 -9.13
C ARG A 3 -19.90 8.46 -9.71
N SER A 4 -18.85 7.83 -10.21
CA SER A 4 -18.89 6.37 -10.38
C SER A 4 -19.06 5.79 -8.98
N ARG A 5 -20.20 5.11 -8.75
CA ARG A 5 -20.64 4.58 -7.45
C ARG A 5 -19.76 3.43 -6.92
N ARG A 6 -18.71 3.07 -7.67
CA ARG A 6 -17.78 1.95 -7.47
C ARG A 6 -16.42 2.49 -7.09
N THR A 7 -15.72 1.82 -6.20
CA THR A 7 -14.34 2.10 -5.79
C THR A 7 -13.34 1.72 -6.90
N LEU A 8 -12.14 2.32 -6.92
CA LEU A 8 -11.08 1.99 -7.87
C LEU A 8 -10.65 0.51 -7.82
N PRO A 9 -10.54 -0.15 -6.64
CA PRO A 9 -10.30 -1.59 -6.57
C PRO A 9 -11.36 -2.40 -7.32
N GLU A 10 -12.62 -2.02 -7.23
CA GLU A 10 -13.72 -2.70 -7.93
C GLU A 10 -13.66 -2.48 -9.44
N GLU A 11 -13.43 -1.24 -9.88
CA GLU A 11 -13.28 -0.94 -11.31
C GLU A 11 -12.08 -1.68 -11.91
N LEU A 12 -10.96 -1.75 -11.18
CA LEU A 12 -9.78 -2.51 -11.60
C LEU A 12 -10.06 -4.01 -11.71
N LEU A 13 -10.78 -4.57 -10.73
CA LEU A 13 -11.16 -5.99 -10.72
C LEU A 13 -12.11 -6.32 -11.87
N LEU A 14 -13.11 -5.48 -12.12
CA LEU A 14 -14.06 -5.64 -13.22
C LEU A 14 -13.39 -5.55 -14.60
N LEU A 15 -12.36 -4.70 -14.75
CA LEU A 15 -11.53 -4.64 -15.95
C LEU A 15 -10.61 -5.84 -16.13
N ALA A 16 -10.29 -6.56 -15.05
CA ALA A 16 -9.43 -7.74 -15.08
C ALA A 16 -10.22 -9.04 -15.31
N LEU A 17 -11.53 -9.03 -15.09
CA LEU A 17 -12.37 -10.20 -15.30
C LEU A 17 -12.66 -10.42 -16.79
N ASP A 18 -12.32 -11.60 -17.27
CA ASP A 18 -12.74 -12.06 -18.57
C ASP A 18 -14.26 -12.38 -18.53
N PRO A 19 -15.05 -11.73 -19.38
CA PRO A 19 -16.51 -11.82 -19.32
C PRO A 19 -17.05 -13.18 -19.75
N THR A 20 -16.27 -13.98 -20.47
CA THR A 20 -16.72 -15.28 -21.02
C THR A 20 -16.33 -16.43 -20.09
N THR A 21 -15.13 -16.35 -19.52
CA THR A 21 -14.52 -17.45 -18.76
C THR A 21 -14.55 -17.22 -17.25
N GLY A 22 -14.75 -15.98 -16.79
CA GLY A 22 -14.61 -15.60 -15.38
C GLY A 22 -13.17 -15.69 -14.88
N THR A 23 -12.20 -15.80 -15.79
CA THR A 23 -10.79 -15.80 -15.44
C THR A 23 -10.32 -14.38 -15.17
N THR A 24 -9.39 -14.24 -14.24
CA THR A 24 -8.82 -12.93 -13.91
C THR A 24 -7.48 -12.77 -14.63
N ALA A 25 -7.35 -11.73 -15.43
CA ALA A 25 -6.09 -11.38 -16.07
C ALA A 25 -5.04 -10.98 -15.02
N GLN A 26 -3.81 -11.47 -15.18
CA GLN A 26 -2.66 -11.15 -14.32
C GLN A 26 -2.95 -11.30 -12.82
N PRO A 27 -3.38 -12.49 -12.35
CA PRO A 27 -3.92 -12.64 -11.00
C PRO A 27 -2.92 -12.21 -9.92
N GLN A 28 -1.64 -12.56 -10.03
CA GLN A 28 -0.64 -12.19 -9.02
C GLN A 28 -0.45 -10.67 -8.94
N SER A 29 -0.29 -10.01 -10.08
CA SER A 29 -0.16 -8.56 -10.16
C SER A 29 -1.43 -7.83 -9.72
N LEU A 30 -2.60 -8.41 -9.97
CA LEU A 30 -3.87 -7.81 -9.60
C LEU A 30 -4.01 -7.65 -8.07
N ASP A 31 -3.57 -8.60 -7.26
CA ASP A 31 -3.67 -8.45 -5.80
C ASP A 31 -2.84 -7.27 -5.29
N LEU A 32 -1.65 -7.06 -5.87
CA LEU A 32 -0.84 -5.87 -5.61
C LEU A 32 -1.56 -4.59 -6.06
N GLY A 33 -2.19 -4.64 -7.23
CA GLY A 33 -3.01 -3.54 -7.75
C GLY A 33 -4.21 -3.20 -6.88
N LEU A 34 -4.88 -4.20 -6.29
CA LEU A 34 -6.01 -3.98 -5.38
C LEU A 34 -5.54 -3.27 -4.10
N ALA A 35 -4.41 -3.71 -3.53
CA ALA A 35 -3.81 -3.05 -2.37
C ALA A 35 -3.39 -1.61 -2.68
N GLY A 36 -2.86 -1.38 -3.88
CA GLY A 36 -2.54 -0.05 -4.40
C GLY A 36 -3.79 0.81 -4.62
N ALA A 37 -4.84 0.25 -5.22
CA ALA A 37 -6.08 0.94 -5.51
C ALA A 37 -6.80 1.41 -4.24
N GLN A 38 -6.68 0.68 -3.13
CA GLN A 38 -7.15 1.16 -1.82
C GLN A 38 -6.48 2.47 -1.41
N LEU A 39 -5.17 2.59 -1.63
CA LEU A 39 -4.43 3.80 -1.31
C LEU A 39 -4.88 4.97 -2.18
N VAL A 40 -5.07 4.73 -3.48
CA VAL A 40 -5.54 5.78 -4.38
C VAL A 40 -6.97 6.21 -4.01
N GLU A 41 -7.87 5.27 -3.71
CA GLU A 41 -9.23 5.59 -3.29
C GLU A 41 -9.25 6.39 -1.97
N LEU A 42 -8.42 6.01 -0.99
CA LEU A 42 -8.27 6.74 0.26
C LEU A 42 -7.69 8.15 0.05
N ALA A 43 -6.79 8.33 -0.92
CA ALA A 43 -6.25 9.63 -1.27
C ALA A 43 -7.28 10.53 -1.97
N LEU A 44 -8.07 9.98 -2.89
CA LEU A 44 -9.19 10.67 -3.52
C LEU A 44 -10.27 11.06 -2.49
N ALA A 45 -10.45 10.24 -1.45
CA ALA A 45 -11.30 10.57 -0.31
C ALA A 45 -10.64 11.56 0.69
N GLY A 46 -9.41 12.03 0.44
CA GLY A 46 -8.69 12.97 1.31
C GLY A 46 -8.36 12.40 2.69
N ARG A 47 -8.23 11.07 2.81
CA ARG A 47 -7.88 10.40 4.08
C ARG A 47 -6.38 10.25 4.26
N ILE A 48 -5.66 10.10 3.15
CA ILE A 48 -4.21 9.98 3.10
C ILE A 48 -3.64 10.90 2.04
N ALA A 49 -2.35 11.21 2.14
CA ALA A 49 -1.61 11.98 1.16
C ALA A 49 -0.23 11.36 0.89
N PRO A 50 0.32 11.52 -0.32
CA PRO A 50 1.70 11.16 -0.59
C PRO A 50 2.67 12.07 0.18
N ASP A 51 3.72 11.46 0.70
CA ASP A 51 4.85 12.11 1.39
C ASP A 51 6.15 11.50 0.80
N GLY A 52 6.60 12.04 -0.33
CA GLY A 52 7.67 11.44 -1.12
C GLY A 52 7.32 10.03 -1.60
N ASP A 53 8.10 9.01 -1.21
CA ASP A 53 7.82 7.59 -1.50
C ASP A 53 6.90 6.93 -0.45
N ARG A 54 6.39 7.72 0.50
CA ARG A 54 5.57 7.29 1.63
C ARG A 54 4.15 7.82 1.56
N ILE A 55 3.35 7.31 2.47
CA ILE A 55 1.93 7.56 2.58
C ILE A 55 1.67 7.98 4.02
N ALA A 56 1.15 9.19 4.19
CA ALA A 56 0.78 9.76 5.48
C ALA A 56 -0.75 9.77 5.63
N VAL A 57 -1.24 9.42 6.82
CA VAL A 57 -2.65 9.60 7.18
C VAL A 57 -2.87 11.07 7.52
N VAL A 58 -3.75 11.75 6.79
CA VAL A 58 -4.04 13.18 6.99
C VAL A 58 -5.38 13.41 7.69
N ALA A 59 -6.36 12.52 7.44
CA ALA A 59 -7.67 12.61 8.08
C ALA A 59 -8.19 11.19 8.39
N PRO A 60 -8.12 10.73 9.65
CA PRO A 60 -8.50 9.37 10.03
C PRO A 60 -10.02 9.19 10.21
N ARG A 61 -10.82 9.81 9.35
CA ARG A 61 -12.29 9.69 9.37
C ARG A 61 -12.74 8.52 8.49
N PRO A 62 -13.76 7.76 8.90
CA PRO A 62 -14.33 6.71 8.06
C PRO A 62 -14.70 7.21 6.66
N THR A 63 -14.60 6.32 5.69
CA THR A 63 -15.02 6.49 4.30
C THR A 63 -16.44 5.98 4.08
N GLY A 64 -16.91 5.07 4.95
CA GLY A 64 -18.18 4.37 4.79
C GLY A 64 -18.06 3.06 4.03
N ASP A 65 -16.88 2.74 3.49
CA ASP A 65 -16.53 1.44 2.95
C ASP A 65 -15.72 0.65 4.01
N PRO A 66 -16.23 -0.50 4.51
CA PRO A 66 -15.55 -1.27 5.55
C PRO A 66 -14.15 -1.76 5.15
N THR A 67 -13.93 -2.04 3.86
CA THR A 67 -12.66 -2.54 3.32
C THR A 67 -11.62 -1.42 3.29
N LEU A 68 -12.01 -0.21 2.88
CA LEU A 68 -11.17 0.99 2.93
C LEU A 68 -10.93 1.45 4.38
N ASP A 69 -11.94 1.37 5.25
CA ASP A 69 -11.81 1.76 6.66
C ASP A 69 -10.87 0.83 7.43
N CYS A 70 -10.89 -0.46 7.13
CA CYS A 70 -9.90 -1.41 7.65
C CYS A 70 -8.48 -1.05 7.20
N ALA A 71 -8.28 -0.72 5.92
CA ALA A 71 -6.99 -0.26 5.40
C ALA A 71 -6.52 1.05 6.06
N LEU A 72 -7.42 2.02 6.22
CA LEU A 72 -7.13 3.29 6.88
C LEU A 72 -6.72 3.09 8.35
N GLU A 73 -7.41 2.22 9.08
CA GLU A 73 -7.10 1.90 10.46
C GLU A 73 -5.73 1.20 10.59
N LEU A 74 -5.40 0.29 9.68
CA LEU A 74 -4.08 -0.34 9.62
C LEU A 74 -2.97 0.67 9.35
N LEU A 75 -3.19 1.66 8.48
CA LEU A 75 -2.24 2.77 8.27
C LEU A 75 -2.11 3.63 9.53
N ARG A 76 -3.23 3.98 10.17
CA ARG A 76 -3.26 4.79 11.39
C ARG A 76 -2.47 4.16 12.52
N ARG A 77 -2.62 2.84 12.72
CA ARG A 77 -1.90 2.07 13.75
C ARG A 77 -0.38 2.05 13.58
N ARG A 78 0.14 2.33 12.38
CA ARG A 78 1.59 2.45 12.16
C ARG A 78 2.16 3.71 12.81
N GLY A 79 1.35 4.76 13.01
CA GLY A 79 1.75 5.99 13.69
C GLY A 79 2.78 6.86 12.94
N ALA A 80 3.22 6.45 11.75
CA ALA A 80 4.20 7.16 10.94
C ALA A 80 3.98 6.89 9.44
N PRO A 81 4.47 7.76 8.53
CA PRO A 81 4.34 7.56 7.10
C PRO A 81 4.94 6.23 6.62
N VAL A 82 4.16 5.48 5.83
CA VAL A 82 4.47 4.12 5.38
C VAL A 82 4.91 4.14 3.92
N ARG A 83 6.02 3.47 3.57
CA ARG A 83 6.43 3.33 2.16
C ARG A 83 5.37 2.57 1.37
N ALA A 84 5.01 3.07 0.19
CA ALA A 84 3.99 2.44 -0.66
C ALA A 84 4.34 0.97 -1.01
N VAL A 85 5.61 0.70 -1.34
CA VAL A 85 6.13 -0.65 -1.62
C VAL A 85 5.90 -1.61 -0.46
N ASN A 86 6.12 -1.14 0.79
CA ASN A 86 5.93 -1.96 1.99
C ASN A 86 4.45 -2.25 2.27
N TRP A 87 3.57 -1.30 1.95
CA TRP A 87 2.13 -1.47 2.11
C TRP A 87 1.56 -2.47 1.09
N ILE A 88 2.00 -2.36 -0.16
CA ILE A 88 1.52 -3.15 -1.30
C ILE A 88 2.09 -4.56 -1.27
N GLY A 89 3.38 -4.74 -0.96
CA GLY A 89 4.01 -6.04 -0.82
C GLY A 89 3.71 -6.77 0.50
N GLY A 90 2.91 -6.16 1.39
CA GLY A 90 2.50 -6.78 2.66
C GLY A 90 1.46 -7.90 2.46
N PRO A 91 1.24 -8.75 3.48
CA PRO A 91 0.24 -9.81 3.40
C PRO A 91 -1.17 -9.23 3.26
N ARG A 92 -1.86 -9.58 2.16
CA ARG A 92 -3.24 -9.15 1.84
C ARG A 92 -4.14 -10.36 1.59
N LEU A 93 -4.11 -11.32 2.51
CA LEU A 93 -4.93 -12.53 2.43
C LEU A 93 -6.41 -12.15 2.30
N GLY A 94 -7.06 -12.67 1.25
CA GLY A 94 -8.49 -12.51 1.02
C GLY A 94 -8.94 -11.16 0.44
N LEU A 95 -8.05 -10.19 0.16
CA LEU A 95 -8.46 -8.86 -0.32
C LEU A 95 -9.32 -8.93 -1.60
N ARG A 96 -8.88 -9.74 -2.58
CA ARG A 96 -9.64 -9.98 -3.81
C ARG A 96 -11.01 -10.60 -3.51
N GLN A 97 -11.05 -11.60 -2.64
CA GLN A 97 -12.29 -12.27 -2.27
C GLN A 97 -13.27 -11.30 -1.60
N THR A 98 -12.79 -10.40 -0.75
CA THR A 98 -13.61 -9.35 -0.14
C THR A 98 -14.28 -8.47 -1.19
N TYR A 99 -13.54 -8.01 -2.21
CA TYR A 99 -14.11 -7.22 -3.30
C TYR A 99 -15.05 -8.04 -4.19
N LEU A 100 -14.71 -9.29 -4.53
CA LEU A 100 -15.58 -10.16 -5.30
C LEU A 100 -16.92 -10.43 -4.58
N SER A 101 -16.88 -10.70 -3.27
CA SER A 101 -18.10 -10.86 -2.46
C SER A 101 -18.89 -9.57 -2.30
N HIS A 102 -18.26 -8.39 -2.36
CA HIS A 102 -18.99 -7.13 -2.40
C HIS A 102 -19.67 -6.91 -3.76
N LEU A 103 -18.93 -7.08 -4.85
CA LEU A 103 -19.45 -7.00 -6.22
C LEU A 103 -20.60 -7.99 -6.47
N GLU A 104 -20.51 -9.19 -5.88
CA GLU A 104 -21.57 -10.21 -5.94
C GLU A 104 -22.84 -9.74 -5.23
N ARG A 105 -22.72 -9.20 -4.02
CA ARG A 105 -23.86 -8.60 -3.29
C ARG A 105 -24.47 -7.41 -4.03
N CYS A 106 -23.68 -6.67 -4.80
CA CYS A 106 -24.15 -5.60 -5.66
C CYS A 106 -24.71 -6.09 -7.00
N GLY A 107 -24.72 -7.40 -7.27
CA GLY A 107 -25.23 -8.00 -8.51
C GLY A 107 -24.33 -7.75 -9.73
N MET A 108 -23.10 -7.27 -9.56
CA MET A 108 -22.19 -6.96 -10.68
C MET A 108 -21.42 -8.18 -11.17
N VAL A 109 -21.22 -9.16 -10.28
CA VAL A 109 -20.65 -10.46 -10.61
C VAL A 109 -21.51 -11.56 -10.00
N HIS A 110 -21.37 -12.78 -10.48
CA HIS A 110 -21.97 -13.96 -9.87
C HIS A 110 -20.94 -15.08 -9.74
N ALA A 111 -21.03 -15.82 -8.64
CA ALA A 111 -20.23 -17.01 -8.42
C ALA A 111 -20.69 -18.15 -9.34
N VAL A 112 -19.76 -18.67 -10.14
CA VAL A 112 -19.91 -19.84 -10.99
C VAL A 112 -19.09 -20.98 -10.42
N ALA A 113 -19.75 -22.08 -10.07
CA ALA A 113 -19.07 -23.28 -9.64
C ALA A 113 -18.31 -23.88 -10.84
N GLY A 114 -17.00 -24.03 -10.68
CA GLY A 114 -16.11 -24.73 -11.59
C GLY A 114 -15.46 -25.94 -10.89
N GLN A 115 -14.83 -26.79 -11.69
CA GLN A 115 -14.05 -27.92 -11.18
C GLN A 115 -12.59 -27.74 -11.62
N MET A 116 -11.66 -27.77 -10.66
CA MET A 116 -10.23 -27.88 -10.95
C MET A 116 -9.85 -29.36 -10.83
N CYS A 117 -9.36 -29.96 -11.92
CA CYS A 117 -8.96 -31.36 -12.00
C CYS A 117 -10.00 -32.38 -11.46
N GLY A 118 -11.30 -32.16 -11.67
CA GLY A 118 -12.37 -33.14 -11.40
C GLY A 118 -12.71 -33.43 -9.93
N VAL A 119 -11.93 -32.94 -8.96
CA VAL A 119 -12.14 -33.22 -7.51
C VAL A 119 -12.14 -32.00 -6.60
N LEU A 120 -11.61 -30.84 -7.04
CA LEU A 120 -11.59 -29.64 -6.23
C LEU A 120 -12.62 -28.63 -6.76
N PRO A 121 -13.75 -28.39 -6.06
CA PRO A 121 -14.66 -27.32 -6.42
C PRO A 121 -13.92 -25.99 -6.34
N THR A 122 -14.00 -25.21 -7.42
CA THR A 122 -13.43 -23.88 -7.53
C THR A 122 -14.56 -22.90 -7.80
N THR A 123 -14.65 -21.84 -7.01
CA THR A 123 -15.58 -20.74 -7.32
C THR A 123 -14.87 -19.76 -8.25
N ARG A 124 -15.44 -19.55 -9.44
CA ARG A 124 -15.04 -18.46 -10.33
C ARG A 124 -16.09 -17.36 -10.23
N TYR A 125 -15.69 -16.13 -10.53
CA TYR A 125 -16.61 -15.01 -10.59
C TYR A 125 -16.70 -14.53 -12.03
N GLN A 126 -17.92 -14.42 -12.54
CA GLN A 126 -18.20 -13.88 -13.86
C GLN A 126 -18.95 -12.57 -13.73
N ALA A 127 -18.66 -11.60 -14.60
CA ALA A 127 -19.45 -10.37 -14.67
C ALA A 127 -20.90 -10.72 -15.04
N THR A 128 -21.87 -10.16 -14.30
CA THR A 128 -23.30 -10.37 -14.59
C THR A 128 -23.69 -9.72 -15.91
N ASP A 129 -23.15 -8.53 -16.17
CA ASP A 129 -23.21 -7.85 -17.47
C ASP A 129 -21.87 -7.16 -17.75
N ASN A 130 -21.52 -7.13 -19.03
CA ASN A 130 -20.36 -6.48 -19.58
C ASN A 130 -20.55 -4.98 -19.78
N GLU A 131 -21.78 -4.45 -19.69
CA GLU A 131 -22.06 -3.02 -19.81
C GLU A 131 -21.18 -2.18 -18.88
N ILE A 132 -21.04 -2.60 -17.63
CA ILE A 132 -20.22 -1.93 -16.62
C ILE A 132 -18.74 -1.90 -17.04
N SER A 133 -18.17 -3.05 -17.39
CA SER A 133 -16.77 -3.11 -17.80
C SER A 133 -16.53 -2.33 -19.09
N ARG A 134 -17.51 -2.31 -20.01
CA ARG A 134 -17.49 -1.50 -21.24
C ARG A 134 -17.55 -0.01 -20.94
N GLU A 135 -18.38 0.45 -20.00
CA GLU A 135 -18.44 1.84 -19.55
C GLU A 135 -17.09 2.30 -18.99
N ILE A 136 -16.51 1.50 -18.09
CA ILE A 136 -15.20 1.79 -17.47
C ILE A 136 -14.12 1.85 -18.56
N LYS A 137 -14.11 0.87 -19.48
CA LYS A 137 -13.17 0.86 -20.60
C LYS A 137 -13.37 2.03 -21.55
N ALA A 138 -14.61 2.41 -21.86
CA ALA A 138 -14.91 3.54 -22.75
C ALA A 138 -14.38 4.86 -22.17
N ARG A 139 -14.42 5.03 -20.85
CA ARG A 139 -13.82 6.18 -20.16
C ARG A 139 -12.30 6.24 -20.34
N LEU A 140 -11.62 5.09 -20.21
CA LEU A 140 -10.18 4.98 -20.50
C LEU A 140 -9.88 5.24 -21.99
N ASP A 141 -10.67 4.67 -22.90
CA ASP A 141 -10.53 4.85 -24.34
C ASP A 141 -10.70 6.33 -24.74
N SER A 142 -11.62 7.05 -24.09
CA SER A 142 -11.85 8.48 -24.31
C SER A 142 -10.64 9.31 -23.87
N ALA A 143 -10.11 9.06 -22.67
CA ALA A 143 -8.91 9.73 -22.16
C ALA A 143 -7.69 9.51 -23.08
N ILE A 144 -7.48 8.27 -23.52
CA ILE A 144 -6.38 7.87 -24.41
C ILE A 144 -6.52 8.50 -25.81
N ARG A 145 -7.75 8.72 -26.29
CA ARG A 145 -8.01 9.26 -27.63
C ARG A 145 -7.88 10.77 -27.69
N THR A 146 -8.46 11.46 -26.71
CA THR A 146 -8.56 12.92 -26.68
C THR A 146 -7.24 13.58 -26.29
N GLY A 147 -6.42 12.90 -25.46
CA GLY A 147 -5.16 13.47 -24.94
C GLY A 147 -5.38 14.65 -23.99
N VAL A 148 -6.64 14.99 -23.69
CA VAL A 148 -7.02 15.97 -22.68
C VAL A 148 -6.75 15.36 -21.30
N PRO A 149 -6.25 16.14 -20.33
CA PRO A 149 -6.06 15.65 -18.96
C PRO A 149 -7.36 15.01 -18.44
N PRO A 150 -7.36 13.70 -18.14
CA PRO A 150 -8.55 13.04 -17.65
C PRO A 150 -8.84 13.46 -16.21
N ASP A 151 -10.04 13.14 -15.73
CA ASP A 151 -10.35 13.31 -14.31
C ASP A 151 -9.41 12.44 -13.44
N PRO A 152 -9.17 12.83 -12.18
CA PRO A 152 -8.22 12.13 -11.30
C PRO A 152 -8.51 10.64 -11.13
N ARG A 153 -9.79 10.22 -11.16
CA ARG A 153 -10.18 8.82 -11.00
C ARG A 153 -9.81 8.00 -12.24
N THR A 154 -10.02 8.57 -13.43
CA THR A 154 -9.62 7.93 -14.69
C THR A 154 -8.11 7.86 -14.83
N ALA A 155 -7.37 8.91 -14.44
CA ALA A 155 -5.90 8.89 -14.40
C ALA A 155 -5.37 7.80 -13.45
N ALA A 156 -5.92 7.73 -12.24
CA ALA A 156 -5.62 6.70 -11.25
C ALA A 156 -5.85 5.28 -11.79
N LEU A 157 -7.03 5.05 -12.38
CA LEU A 157 -7.37 3.74 -12.95
C LEU A 157 -6.44 3.35 -14.09
N ALA A 158 -6.06 4.30 -14.95
CA ALA A 158 -5.09 4.07 -16.01
C ALA A 158 -3.71 3.68 -15.46
N ALA A 159 -3.26 4.37 -14.39
CA ALA A 159 -2.01 4.06 -13.71
C ALA A 159 -2.00 2.67 -13.10
N LEU A 160 -3.08 2.31 -12.39
CA LEU A 160 -3.25 0.98 -11.79
C LEU A 160 -3.28 -0.11 -12.87
N ALA A 161 -4.11 0.06 -13.92
CA ALA A 161 -4.23 -0.90 -15.01
C ALA A 161 -2.89 -1.10 -15.75
N HIS A 162 -2.10 -0.05 -15.90
CA HIS A 162 -0.74 -0.16 -16.42
C HIS A 162 0.16 -0.97 -15.49
N ALA A 163 0.19 -0.64 -14.19
CA ALA A 163 1.05 -1.25 -13.20
C ALA A 163 0.81 -2.75 -12.99
N VAL A 164 -0.45 -3.18 -13.10
CA VAL A 164 -0.79 -4.62 -13.01
C VAL A 164 -0.67 -5.36 -14.34
N GLY A 165 -0.25 -4.69 -15.41
CA GLY A 165 -0.05 -5.31 -16.71
C GLY A 165 -1.34 -5.63 -17.48
N LEU A 166 -2.48 -5.00 -17.14
CA LEU A 166 -3.76 -5.19 -17.84
C LEU A 166 -3.78 -4.60 -19.25
N GLY A 167 -2.78 -3.79 -19.62
CA GLY A 167 -2.75 -3.16 -20.94
C GLY A 167 -2.88 -4.13 -22.12
N LYS A 168 -2.29 -5.34 -22.05
CA LYS A 168 -2.44 -6.36 -23.10
C LYS A 168 -3.82 -7.02 -23.13
N HIS A 169 -4.48 -7.08 -21.98
CA HIS A 169 -5.86 -7.58 -21.87
C HIS A 169 -6.85 -6.56 -22.43
N LEU A 170 -6.68 -5.28 -22.08
CA LEU A 170 -7.57 -4.19 -22.52
C LEU A 170 -7.35 -3.76 -23.97
N TYR A 171 -6.13 -3.92 -24.49
CA TYR A 171 -5.71 -3.52 -25.83
C TYR A 171 -4.82 -4.61 -26.45
N PRO A 172 -5.42 -5.74 -26.87
CA PRO A 172 -4.67 -6.87 -27.42
C PRO A 172 -4.03 -6.54 -28.78
N GLY A 173 -3.06 -7.37 -29.17
CA GLY A 173 -2.43 -7.29 -30.49
C GLY A 173 -1.48 -6.11 -30.71
N ASN A 174 -1.00 -6.01 -31.94
CA ASN A 174 -0.06 -4.97 -32.37
C ASN A 174 -0.76 -3.61 -32.51
N GLU A 175 -2.02 -3.59 -32.93
CA GLU A 175 -2.84 -2.39 -33.07
C GLU A 175 -3.05 -1.68 -31.71
N GLY A 176 -3.15 -2.45 -30.62
CA GLY A 176 -3.26 -1.92 -29.26
C GLY A 176 -1.96 -1.32 -28.69
N ARG A 177 -0.84 -1.31 -29.43
CA ARG A 177 0.44 -0.77 -28.93
C ARG A 177 0.36 0.72 -28.62
N SER A 178 -0.25 1.50 -29.50
CA SER A 178 -0.40 2.95 -29.32
C SER A 178 -1.26 3.27 -28.10
N SER A 179 -2.40 2.58 -27.93
CA SER A 179 -3.28 2.70 -26.77
C SER A 179 -2.57 2.35 -25.46
N ARG A 180 -1.74 1.30 -25.45
CA ARG A 180 -0.94 0.93 -24.26
C ARG A 180 0.12 1.97 -23.91
N SER A 181 0.70 2.64 -24.90
CA SER A 181 1.63 3.75 -24.66
C SER A 181 0.89 4.92 -24.01
N ARG A 182 -0.22 5.35 -24.62
CA ARG A 182 -1.01 6.46 -24.11
C ARG A 182 -1.61 6.18 -22.73
N LEU A 183 -2.05 4.95 -22.46
CA LEU A 183 -2.49 4.52 -21.12
C LEU A 183 -1.41 4.76 -20.06
N ARG A 184 -0.14 4.49 -20.40
CA ARG A 184 1.00 4.73 -19.51
C ARG A 184 1.26 6.23 -19.33
N ASP A 185 1.11 7.01 -20.39
CA ASP A 185 1.34 8.47 -20.31
C ASP A 185 0.34 9.16 -19.38
N LEU A 186 -0.87 8.61 -19.22
CA LEU A 186 -1.88 9.11 -18.27
C LEU A 186 -1.42 9.09 -16.81
N ILE A 187 -0.43 8.28 -16.45
CA ILE A 187 0.15 8.22 -15.09
C ILE A 187 0.63 9.61 -14.64
N ARG A 188 1.11 10.43 -15.57
CA ARG A 188 1.65 11.77 -15.28
C ARG A 188 0.59 12.73 -14.72
N HIS A 189 -0.70 12.42 -14.88
CA HIS A 189 -1.80 13.24 -14.40
C HIS A 189 -2.30 12.87 -13.00
N ASP A 190 -1.75 11.83 -12.37
CA ASP A 190 -2.08 11.43 -11.00
C ASP A 190 -0.83 11.09 -10.18
N PRO A 191 -0.37 12.00 -9.30
CA PRO A 191 0.78 11.74 -8.44
C PRO A 191 0.61 10.50 -7.55
N MET A 192 -0.59 10.24 -7.02
CA MET A 192 -0.83 9.11 -6.12
C MET A 192 -0.89 7.79 -6.89
N GLY A 193 -1.59 7.77 -8.03
CA GLY A 193 -1.62 6.63 -8.94
C GLY A 193 -0.23 6.31 -9.49
N GLY A 194 0.58 7.32 -9.79
CA GLY A 194 1.99 7.14 -10.17
C GLY A 194 2.84 6.52 -9.05
N LEU A 195 2.75 7.06 -7.82
CA LEU A 195 3.43 6.49 -6.64
C LEU A 195 3.07 5.01 -6.45
N VAL A 196 1.78 4.70 -6.49
CA VAL A 196 1.27 3.33 -6.33
C VAL A 196 1.69 2.44 -7.49
N ALA A 197 1.61 2.92 -8.73
CA ALA A 197 2.00 2.17 -9.92
C ALA A 197 3.49 1.77 -9.86
N HIS A 198 4.36 2.72 -9.50
CA HIS A 198 5.77 2.45 -9.27
C HIS A 198 5.98 1.42 -8.16
N ALA A 199 5.28 1.56 -7.04
CA ALA A 199 5.40 0.62 -5.94
C ALA A 199 4.90 -0.79 -6.29
N VAL A 200 3.84 -0.94 -7.09
CA VAL A 200 3.38 -2.23 -7.61
C VAL A 200 4.46 -2.87 -8.50
N MET A 201 5.05 -2.10 -9.42
CA MET A 201 6.11 -2.58 -10.32
C MET A 201 7.38 -2.96 -9.55
N ASP A 202 7.76 -2.19 -8.52
CA ASP A 202 8.89 -2.49 -7.64
C ASP A 202 8.70 -3.84 -6.93
N VAL A 203 7.52 -4.09 -6.36
CA VAL A 203 7.21 -5.37 -5.72
C VAL A 203 7.25 -6.53 -6.74
N GLN A 204 6.71 -6.34 -7.94
CA GLN A 204 6.76 -7.34 -9.01
C GLN A 204 8.20 -7.66 -9.45
N ASN A 205 9.07 -6.65 -9.48
CA ASN A 205 10.48 -6.79 -9.84
C ASN A 205 11.33 -7.34 -8.69
N GLY A 206 10.74 -7.69 -7.54
CA GLY A 206 11.47 -8.20 -6.38
C GLY A 206 12.28 -7.13 -5.65
N VAL A 207 12.03 -5.84 -5.91
CA VAL A 207 12.57 -4.73 -5.11
C VAL A 207 11.86 -4.79 -3.76
N ALA A 208 12.45 -5.55 -2.85
CA ALA A 208 11.84 -5.82 -1.56
C ALA A 208 11.51 -4.51 -0.82
N ALA A 209 10.46 -4.59 -0.02
CA ALA A 209 10.17 -3.71 1.10
C ALA A 209 11.31 -3.82 2.14
N GLN A 210 12.53 -3.46 1.78
CA GLN A 210 13.66 -3.52 2.68
C GLN A 210 13.43 -2.48 3.78
N PRO A 211 13.33 -2.88 5.06
CA PRO A 211 13.41 -1.92 6.14
C PRO A 211 14.82 -1.35 6.08
N ARG A 212 14.99 -0.16 5.49
CA ARG A 212 16.21 0.61 5.73
C ARG A 212 16.27 0.80 7.25
N ARG A 213 17.23 0.14 7.89
CA ARG A 213 17.61 0.44 9.27
C ARG A 213 17.81 1.95 9.32
N SER A 214 17.05 2.64 10.16
CA SER A 214 17.34 4.03 10.49
C SER A 214 18.83 4.11 10.84
N PRO A 215 19.61 5.04 10.27
CA PRO A 215 20.95 5.27 10.79
C PRO A 215 20.78 5.55 12.29
N ALA A 216 21.45 4.75 13.11
CA ALA A 216 21.53 5.02 14.54
C ALA A 216 21.96 6.48 14.71
N PRO A 217 21.42 7.24 15.68
CA PRO A 217 21.91 8.58 15.94
C PRO A 217 23.42 8.47 16.12
N ALA A 218 24.18 9.23 15.34
CA ALA A 218 25.64 9.22 15.37
C ALA A 218 26.06 9.41 16.82
N GLY A 219 26.47 8.32 17.47
CA GLY A 219 27.08 8.38 18.78
C GLY A 219 28.28 9.29 18.63
N ARG A 220 28.28 10.39 19.40
CA ARG A 220 29.42 11.27 19.57
C ARG A 220 30.67 10.40 19.72
N GLN A 221 31.52 10.36 18.70
CA GLN A 221 32.82 9.71 18.80
C GLN A 221 33.60 10.49 19.85
N ALA A 222 33.79 9.87 21.02
CA ALA A 222 34.75 10.33 21.99
C ALA A 222 36.15 10.11 21.41
N ALA A 223 36.95 11.18 21.39
CA ALA A 223 38.31 11.17 20.88
C ALA A 223 39.20 10.15 21.64
N PRO A 224 40.14 9.48 20.97
CA PRO A 224 41.04 8.54 21.64
C PRO A 224 42.21 9.33 22.26
N GLY A 225 42.30 9.33 23.59
CA GLY A 225 43.46 9.93 24.24
C GLY A 225 43.33 10.17 25.73
N ALA A 226 43.22 9.12 26.55
CA ALA A 226 43.67 9.15 27.94
C ALA A 226 43.86 7.72 28.46
N ARG A 227 45.10 7.36 28.81
CA ARG A 227 45.41 6.13 29.55
C ARG A 227 44.73 6.18 30.93
N PRO A 228 44.15 5.09 31.43
CA PRO A 228 43.70 5.05 32.82
C PRO A 228 44.92 4.89 33.74
N ALA A 229 44.99 5.74 34.77
CA ALA A 229 45.93 5.60 35.89
C ALA A 229 45.47 4.44 36.81
N PRO A 230 46.40 3.70 37.45
CA PRO A 230 46.02 2.60 38.32
C PRO A 230 45.54 3.10 39.69
N GLU A 231 44.46 2.50 40.17
CA GLU A 231 43.89 2.63 41.50
C GLU A 231 44.81 1.96 42.54
N PRO A 232 45.19 2.62 43.65
CA PRO A 232 45.79 1.93 44.78
C PRO A 232 44.75 1.47 45.80
N ALA A 233 44.88 0.21 46.18
CA ALA A 233 44.05 -0.52 47.12
C ALA A 233 44.02 0.09 48.53
N ARG A 234 42.86 -0.06 49.19
CA ARG A 234 42.64 0.17 50.62
C ARG A 234 43.49 -0.77 51.48
N GLY A 235 44.18 -0.20 52.48
CA GLY A 235 44.76 -0.91 53.62
C GLY A 235 44.74 -0.02 54.87
N VAL A 236 44.37 -0.61 56.00
CA VAL A 236 43.78 -0.02 57.23
C VAL A 236 44.87 0.43 58.26
N PRO A 237 44.55 0.81 59.52
CA PRO A 237 44.79 2.13 60.11
C PRO A 237 45.91 2.19 61.17
N MET A 238 46.41 3.38 61.53
CA MET A 238 47.10 3.56 62.82
C MET A 238 47.04 4.99 63.38
N GLN A 239 46.60 5.05 64.63
CA GLN A 239 46.47 6.14 65.61
C GLN A 239 47.74 7.04 65.76
N PRO A 240 47.71 8.24 66.41
CA PRO A 240 47.33 8.36 67.83
C PRO A 240 46.80 9.69 68.43
N ARG A 241 46.09 9.50 69.56
CA ARG A 241 46.13 10.20 70.87
C ARG A 241 45.79 11.70 71.06
N ARG A 242 44.74 11.84 71.90
CA ARG A 242 44.65 12.58 73.20
C ARG A 242 44.52 14.12 73.20
N GLY A 243 43.44 14.56 73.86
CA GLY A 243 43.36 15.81 74.64
C GLY A 243 41.97 15.96 75.29
N PRO A 244 41.82 16.51 76.51
CA PRO A 244 40.96 15.90 77.53
C PRO A 244 39.86 16.80 78.14
N MET A 245 39.06 16.20 79.04
CA MET A 245 38.26 16.79 80.14
C MET A 245 37.06 17.69 79.74
N ALA A 246 35.92 17.80 80.44
CA ALA A 246 35.28 17.29 81.66
C ALA A 246 33.74 17.54 81.42
N ARG A 247 32.73 17.17 82.21
CA ARG A 247 32.53 17.14 83.66
C ARG A 247 31.10 16.59 83.95
N ALA A 248 30.99 15.82 85.03
CA ALA A 248 29.90 15.66 86.03
C ALA A 248 28.39 15.61 85.66
N VAL A 249 27.68 14.52 86.03
CA VAL A 249 26.75 14.32 87.20
C VAL A 249 25.36 14.97 86.97
N ALA A 250 24.31 14.23 86.61
CA ALA A 250 23.38 13.38 87.39
C ALA A 250 22.19 14.15 88.03
N HIS A 251 21.03 13.48 88.02
CA HIS A 251 19.86 13.78 88.85
C HIS A 251 20.16 13.66 90.34
#